data_AF-B6D4Z1-F1
#
_entry.id   AF-B6D4Z1-F1
#
_cell.length_a   1.000
_cell.length_b   1.000
_cell.length_c   1.000
_cell.angle_alpha   90.00
_cell.angle_beta   90.00
_cell.angle_gamma   90.00
#
_symmetry.space_group_name_H-M   'P 1'
#
loop_
_entity.id
_entity.type
_entity.pdbx_description
1 polymer ?
#
loop_
_entity_poly.entity_id
_entity_poly.type
_entity_poly.pdbx_seq_one_letter_code
_entity_poly.pdbx_strand_id
1 'polypeptide(L)'
;GDDIAWMKFDSQGKLRAINPENGFFGPAPGTTLKTNPHAMATISKNTIFTNVGETSDGGVWWEGLEPPPSGISLTDWLGNLWKPGDSKPCAH
;
A
#
# COMPACT_ATOMS: atom_id res chain seq x y z
N GLY A 1 13.30 -2.52 -9.30
CA GLY A 1 12.96 -1.67 -8.16
C GLY A 1 11.86 -0.75 -8.58
N ASP A 2 11.09 -0.29 -7.62
CA ASP A 2 10.06 0.74 -7.79
C ASP A 2 10.55 2.12 -7.32
N ASP A 3 11.57 2.19 -6.45
CA ASP A 3 12.03 3.46 -5.88
C ASP A 3 13.47 3.81 -6.31
N ILE A 4 14.45 2.92 -6.08
CA ILE A 4 15.87 3.27 -6.26
C ILE A 4 16.54 2.50 -7.41
N ALA A 5 17.29 3.22 -8.23
CA ALA A 5 18.22 2.66 -9.21
C ALA A 5 19.66 3.14 -8.94
N TRP A 6 20.57 2.19 -8.67
CA TRP A 6 22.00 2.47 -8.71
C TRP A 6 22.56 2.09 -10.06
N MET A 7 23.21 3.04 -10.73
CA MET A 7 23.64 2.87 -12.10
C MET A 7 25.13 3.13 -12.27
N LYS A 8 25.79 2.32 -13.11
CA LYS A 8 27.20 2.47 -13.46
C LYS A 8 27.47 1.96 -14.87
N PHE A 9 28.27 2.67 -15.64
CA PHE A 9 28.77 2.17 -16.93
C PHE A 9 29.73 0.99 -16.71
N ASP A 10 29.56 -0.09 -17.49
CA ASP A 10 30.48 -1.24 -17.49
C ASP A 10 31.68 -1.02 -18.44
N SER A 11 32.61 -1.98 -18.49
CA SER A 11 33.80 -1.91 -19.34
C SER A 11 33.52 -1.89 -20.85
N GLN A 12 32.27 -2.19 -21.25
CA GLN A 12 31.80 -2.12 -22.64
C GLN A 12 31.00 -0.83 -22.91
N GLY A 13 30.97 0.11 -21.95
CA GLY A 13 30.22 1.36 -22.07
C GLY A 13 28.70 1.20 -21.92
N LYS A 14 28.19 0.05 -21.44
CA LYS A 14 26.74 -0.12 -21.18
C LYS A 14 26.39 0.38 -19.79
N LEU A 15 25.34 1.21 -19.67
CA LEU A 15 24.81 1.63 -18.37
C LEU A 15 24.07 0.46 -17.72
N ARG A 16 24.63 -0.09 -16.63
CA ARG A 16 24.02 -1.15 -15.83
C ARG A 16 23.28 -0.54 -14.66
N ALA A 17 22.08 -1.05 -14.37
CA ALA A 17 21.29 -0.67 -13.22
C ALA A 17 21.09 -1.88 -12.30
N ILE A 18 21.19 -1.65 -10.99
CA ILE A 18 20.69 -2.57 -9.98
C ILE A 18 19.61 -1.86 -9.17
N ASN A 19 18.65 -2.64 -8.66
CA ASN A 19 17.84 -2.22 -7.54
C ASN A 19 18.58 -2.61 -6.25
N PRO A 20 19.01 -1.65 -5.40
CA PRO A 20 19.65 -2.00 -4.14
C PRO A 20 18.65 -2.49 -3.08
N GLU A 21 17.33 -2.39 -3.32
CA GLU A 21 16.29 -2.76 -2.37
C GLU A 21 15.89 -4.24 -2.47
N ASN A 22 15.34 -4.76 -1.37
CA ASN A 22 14.82 -6.13 -1.27
C ASN A 22 13.34 -6.16 -0.83
N GLY A 23 12.61 -5.08 -1.09
CA GLY A 23 11.20 -4.93 -0.76
C GLY A 23 10.60 -3.73 -1.49
N PHE A 24 9.37 -3.42 -1.13
CA PHE A 24 8.63 -2.26 -1.64
C PHE A 24 8.07 -1.50 -0.45
N PHE A 25 8.32 -0.18 -0.39
CA PHE A 25 7.74 0.71 0.62
C PHE A 25 6.77 1.69 -0.05
N GLY A 26 5.74 1.13 -0.68
CA GLY A 26 4.79 1.88 -1.50
C GLY A 26 3.67 2.55 -0.68
N PRO A 27 3.13 3.69 -1.16
CA PRO A 27 1.96 4.31 -0.56
C PRO A 27 0.72 3.44 -0.75
N ALA A 28 -0.03 3.23 0.34
CA ALA A 28 -1.28 2.47 0.29
C ALA A 28 -2.44 3.27 -0.34
N PRO A 29 -2.78 4.50 0.09
CA PRO A 29 -3.89 5.26 -0.48
C PRO A 29 -3.81 5.38 -2.01
N GLY A 30 -4.90 5.07 -2.71
CA GLY A 30 -4.97 5.04 -4.18
C GLY A 30 -4.51 3.72 -4.83
N THR A 31 -3.93 2.79 -4.07
CA THR A 31 -3.62 1.42 -4.56
C THR A 31 -4.89 0.57 -4.55
N THR A 32 -5.31 0.10 -5.71
CA THR A 32 -6.55 -0.69 -5.91
C THR A 32 -6.30 -1.78 -6.94
N LEU A 33 -7.24 -2.73 -7.09
CA LEU A 33 -7.18 -3.71 -8.19
C LEU A 33 -7.23 -3.06 -9.58
N LYS A 34 -7.79 -1.85 -9.69
CA LYS A 34 -7.86 -1.09 -10.95
C LYS A 34 -6.56 -0.36 -11.26
N THR A 35 -5.91 0.21 -10.24
CA THR A 35 -4.72 1.05 -10.40
C THR A 35 -3.43 0.24 -10.35
N ASN A 36 -3.35 -0.77 -9.48
CA ASN A 36 -2.16 -1.62 -9.34
C ASN A 36 -2.51 -3.03 -8.82
N PRO A 37 -3.03 -3.92 -9.69
CA PRO A 37 -3.37 -5.29 -9.30
C PRO A 37 -2.15 -6.10 -8.83
N HIS A 38 -0.93 -5.78 -9.31
CA HIS A 38 0.29 -6.47 -8.89
C HIS A 38 0.70 -6.09 -7.46
N ALA A 39 0.55 -4.83 -7.06
CA ALA A 39 0.75 -4.43 -5.67
C ALA A 39 -0.26 -5.12 -4.75
N MET A 40 -1.55 -5.14 -5.12
CA MET A 40 -2.58 -5.85 -4.35
C MET A 40 -2.26 -7.33 -4.14
N ALA A 41 -1.78 -8.02 -5.17
CA ALA A 41 -1.34 -9.41 -5.05
C ALA A 41 -0.11 -9.56 -4.14
N THR A 42 0.85 -8.64 -4.25
CA THR A 42 2.11 -8.67 -3.49
C THR A 42 1.89 -8.46 -1.99
N ILE A 43 1.02 -7.50 -1.61
CA ILE A 43 0.78 -7.13 -0.21
C ILE A 43 -0.15 -8.10 0.56
N SER A 44 -0.66 -9.14 -0.11
CA SER A 44 -1.64 -10.07 0.47
C SER A 44 -1.09 -10.99 1.56
N LYS A 45 0.24 -11.08 1.70
CA LYS A 45 0.91 -11.90 2.73
C LYS A 45 2.31 -11.38 3.02
N ASN A 46 2.79 -11.63 4.23
CA ASN A 46 4.15 -11.25 4.67
C ASN A 46 4.43 -9.73 4.48
N THR A 47 3.42 -8.90 4.70
CA THR A 47 3.50 -7.44 4.57
C THR A 47 3.18 -6.80 5.90
N ILE A 48 3.96 -5.77 6.25
CA ILE A 48 3.68 -4.90 7.39
C ILE A 48 3.03 -3.64 6.82
N PHE A 49 1.85 -3.31 7.35
CA PHE A 49 1.14 -2.07 7.02
C PHE A 49 1.37 -1.05 8.13
N THR A 50 1.50 0.21 7.76
CA THR A 50 1.71 1.33 8.71
C THR A 50 0.70 2.43 8.39
N ASN A 51 -0.01 2.91 9.41
CA ASN A 51 -0.99 4.00 9.33
C ASN A 51 -2.11 3.83 8.29
N VAL A 52 -2.59 2.60 8.09
CA VAL A 52 -3.80 2.31 7.32
C VAL A 52 -4.98 2.06 8.28
N GLY A 53 -6.20 2.08 7.74
CA GLY A 53 -7.37 1.65 8.49
C GLY A 53 -7.43 0.13 8.64
N GLU A 54 -8.12 -0.34 9.67
CA GLU A 54 -8.35 -1.76 9.97
C GLU A 54 -9.84 -2.08 9.86
N THR A 55 -10.18 -3.21 9.24
CA THR A 55 -11.55 -3.74 9.24
C THR A 55 -11.75 -4.68 10.42
N SER A 56 -12.97 -4.74 10.98
CA SER A 56 -13.25 -5.55 12.17
C SER A 56 -13.08 -7.07 11.99
N ASP A 57 -12.91 -7.55 10.76
CA ASP A 57 -12.57 -8.94 10.41
C ASP A 57 -11.05 -9.17 10.23
N GLY A 58 -10.22 -8.17 10.58
CA GLY A 58 -8.75 -8.28 10.57
C GLY A 58 -8.10 -7.96 9.22
N GLY A 59 -8.82 -7.28 8.32
CA GLY A 59 -8.28 -6.76 7.07
C GLY A 59 -7.78 -5.31 7.20
N VAL A 60 -7.30 -4.77 6.08
CA VAL A 60 -6.81 -3.40 5.97
C VAL A 60 -7.67 -2.60 4.99
N TRP A 61 -7.75 -1.29 5.20
CA TRP A 61 -8.53 -0.39 4.37
C TRP A 61 -7.86 0.98 4.20
N TRP A 62 -8.08 1.61 3.05
CA TRP A 62 -7.65 2.98 2.76
C TRP A 62 -8.52 3.59 1.65
N GLU A 63 -8.40 4.89 1.47
CA GLU A 63 -9.13 5.66 0.48
C GLU A 63 -8.89 5.14 -0.94
N GLY A 64 -9.99 4.86 -1.63
CA GLY A 64 -10.03 4.32 -2.99
C GLY A 64 -10.38 2.84 -3.05
N LEU A 65 -10.35 2.11 -1.93
CA LEU A 65 -10.95 0.79 -1.84
C LEU A 65 -12.47 0.90 -1.70
N GLU A 66 -13.17 -0.13 -2.17
CA GLU A 66 -14.60 -0.25 -1.94
C GLU A 66 -14.89 -0.35 -0.42
N PRO A 67 -16.01 0.21 0.05
CA PRO A 67 -16.42 0.03 1.45
C PRO A 67 -16.54 -1.46 1.81
N PRO A 68 -16.24 -1.84 3.05
CA PRO A 68 -16.36 -3.23 3.47
C PRO A 68 -17.84 -3.67 3.46
N PRO A 69 -18.10 -4.99 3.41
CA PRO A 69 -19.46 -5.54 3.48
C PRO A 69 -20.24 -5.06 4.72
N SER A 70 -21.56 -5.09 4.64
CA SER A 70 -22.42 -4.75 5.78
C SER A 70 -22.09 -5.60 7.01
N GLY A 71 -21.98 -4.95 8.18
CA GLY A 71 -21.64 -5.60 9.45
C GLY A 71 -20.15 -5.57 9.78
N ILE A 72 -19.29 -5.14 8.85
CA ILE A 72 -17.86 -4.91 9.11
C ILE A 72 -17.64 -3.42 9.40
N SER A 73 -17.06 -3.11 10.56
CA SER A 73 -16.71 -1.74 10.93
C SER A 73 -15.26 -1.41 10.55
N LEU A 74 -14.98 -0.11 10.42
CA LEU A 74 -13.63 0.41 10.16
C LEU A 74 -13.10 1.14 11.37
N THR A 75 -11.82 0.95 11.66
CA THR A 75 -11.05 1.74 12.61
C THR A 75 -10.00 2.53 11.83
N ASP A 76 -9.93 3.84 12.04
CA ASP A 76 -8.93 4.70 11.39
C ASP A 76 -7.51 4.45 11.94
N TRP A 77 -6.52 4.99 11.23
CA TRP A 77 -5.10 4.89 11.61
C TRP A 77 -4.74 5.55 12.95
N LEU A 78 -5.66 6.34 13.53
CA LEU A 78 -5.54 6.96 14.85
C LEU A 78 -6.24 6.13 15.94
N GLY A 79 -6.87 5.00 15.60
CA GLY A 79 -7.55 4.10 16.52
C GLY A 79 -9.01 4.44 16.81
N ASN A 80 -9.66 5.31 16.03
CA ASN A 80 -11.06 5.70 16.22
C ASN A 80 -11.99 4.92 15.29
N LEU A 81 -13.24 4.72 15.70
CA LEU A 81 -14.27 4.21 14.80
C LEU A 81 -14.46 5.19 13.64
N TRP A 82 -14.44 4.68 12.41
CA TRP A 82 -14.52 5.46 11.19
C TRP A 82 -15.63 4.95 10.27
N LYS A 83 -16.24 5.86 9.51
CA LYS A 83 -17.21 5.52 8.46
C LYS A 83 -16.95 6.33 7.18
N PRO A 84 -17.32 5.78 6.00
CA PRO A 84 -17.25 6.52 4.75
C PRO A 84 -17.96 7.87 4.83
N GLY A 85 -17.23 8.94 4.48
CA GLY A 85 -17.72 10.31 4.51
C GLY A 85 -17.41 11.08 5.79
N ASP A 86 -16.73 10.47 6.77
CA ASP A 86 -16.16 11.23 7.89
C ASP A 86 -15.15 12.27 7.40
N SER A 87 -14.99 13.35 8.18
CA SER A 87 -14.19 14.53 7.77
C SER A 87 -12.68 14.29 7.75
N LYS A 88 -12.21 13.23 8.41
CA LYS A 88 -10.81 12.80 8.43
C LYS A 88 -10.66 11.51 7.63
N PRO A 89 -9.52 11.28 6.98
CA PRO A 89 -9.28 10.04 6.26
C PRO A 89 -9.08 8.87 7.24
N CYS A 90 -9.40 7.67 6.79
CA CYS A 90 -9.22 6.42 7.51
C CYS A 90 -7.74 5.99 7.51
N ALA A 91 -7.03 6.18 6.40
CA ALA A 91 -5.58 6.02 6.31
C ALA A 91 -4.87 7.40 6.26
N HIS A 92 -3.62 7.47 6.70
CA HIS A 92 -2.82 8.70 6.63
C HIS A 92 -2.47 9.10 5.19
#